data_AF-A0A7X5VLW4-F1
#
_entry.id   AF-A0A7X5VLW4-F1
#
_cell.length_a   1.000
_cell.length_b   1.000
_cell.length_c   1.000
_cell.angle_alpha   90.00
_cell.angle_beta   90.00
_cell.angle_gamma   90.00
#
_symmetry.space_group_name_H-M   'P 1'
#
loop_
_entity.id
_entity.type
_entity.pdbx_description
1 polymer ?
#
loop_
_entity_poly.entity_id
_entity_poly.type
_entity_poly.pdbx_seq_one_letter_code
_entity_poly.pdbx_strand_id
1 'polypeptide(L)'
;VQTEIRAWRAAVVERRAIADRYRAAVIGSVDDIERIAQVSYDSGEAGILELLDALRTSSSARVRQVMLDRAVREAEIELEFVS
;
A
#
# COMPACT_ATOMS: atom_id res chain seq x y z
N VAL A 1 22.46 -8.38 -22.48
CA VAL A 1 21.73 -9.57 -21.97
C VAL A 1 22.00 -9.86 -20.49
N GLN A 2 23.13 -10.48 -20.07
CA GLN A 2 23.33 -10.86 -18.65
C GLN A 2 23.32 -9.66 -17.67
N THR A 3 23.93 -8.53 -18.04
CA THR A 3 23.90 -7.30 -17.23
C THR A 3 22.51 -6.69 -17.15
N GLU A 4 21.74 -6.74 -18.24
CA GLU A 4 20.35 -6.23 -18.28
C GLU A 4 19.43 -7.09 -17.40
N ILE A 5 19.49 -8.41 -17.52
CA ILE A 5 18.71 -9.34 -16.68
C ILE A 5 19.01 -9.11 -15.19
N ARG A 6 20.27 -8.83 -14.82
CA ARG A 6 20.62 -8.47 -13.44
C ARG A 6 19.98 -7.15 -13.00
N ALA A 7 19.95 -6.14 -13.86
CA ALA A 7 19.29 -4.87 -13.58
C ALA A 7 17.78 -5.04 -13.37
N TRP A 8 17.12 -5.84 -14.23
CA TRP A 8 15.70 -6.17 -14.09
C TRP A 8 15.40 -6.91 -12.77
N ARG A 9 16.23 -7.89 -12.40
CA ARG A 9 16.12 -8.58 -11.10
C ARG A 9 16.26 -7.63 -9.92
N ALA A 10 17.24 -6.71 -9.96
CA ALA A 10 17.41 -5.72 -8.91
C ALA A 10 16.18 -4.82 -8.78
N ALA A 11 15.59 -4.41 -9.90
CA ALA A 11 14.40 -3.57 -9.93
C ALA A 11 13.14 -4.27 -9.36
N VAL A 12 13.01 -5.59 -9.55
CA VAL A 12 11.94 -6.39 -8.91
C VAL A 12 12.13 -6.42 -7.39
N VAL A 13 13.36 -6.71 -6.94
CA VAL A 13 13.69 -6.78 -5.50
C VAL A 13 13.41 -5.43 -4.81
N GLU A 14 13.82 -4.33 -5.43
CA GLU A 14 13.59 -2.99 -4.89
C GLU A 14 12.10 -2.66 -4.77
N ARG A 15 11.31 -2.92 -5.82
CA ARG A 15 9.86 -2.67 -5.80
C ARG A 15 9.15 -3.52 -4.75
N ARG A 16 9.53 -4.79 -4.60
CA ARG A 16 9.00 -5.67 -3.54
C ARG A 16 9.30 -5.10 -2.16
N ALA A 17 10.54 -4.70 -1.92
CA ALA A 17 10.93 -4.10 -0.64
C ALA A 17 10.17 -2.81 -0.32
N ILE A 18 9.85 -1.98 -1.33
CA ILE A 18 9.01 -0.79 -1.13
C ILE A 18 7.58 -1.17 -0.78
N ALA A 19 6.97 -2.10 -1.53
CA ALA A 19 5.61 -2.58 -1.30
C ALA A 19 5.47 -3.21 0.10
N ASP A 20 6.42 -4.04 0.51
CA ASP A 20 6.39 -4.73 1.80
C ASP A 20 6.59 -3.76 2.98
N ARG A 21 7.51 -2.79 2.85
CA ARG A 21 7.67 -1.74 3.87
C ARG A 21 6.43 -0.89 4.02
N TYR A 22 5.79 -0.53 2.91
CA TYR A 22 4.54 0.21 2.96
C TYR A 22 3.44 -0.63 3.62
N ARG A 23 3.30 -1.90 3.23
CA ARG A 23 2.34 -2.82 3.82
C ARG A 23 2.54 -2.95 5.33
N ALA A 24 3.77 -3.16 5.77
CA ALA A 24 4.11 -3.28 7.19
C ALA A 24 3.84 -1.99 7.99
N ALA A 25 4.05 -0.82 7.39
CA ALA A 25 3.79 0.47 8.06
C ALA A 25 2.30 0.78 8.19
N VAL A 26 1.45 0.18 7.36
CA VAL A 26 0.03 0.53 7.22
C VAL A 26 -0.88 -0.56 7.77
N ILE A 27 -0.43 -1.82 7.82
CA ILE A 27 -1.10 -2.95 8.45
C ILE A 27 -1.42 -2.61 9.92
N GLY A 28 -2.65 -2.89 10.33
CA GLY A 28 -3.16 -2.59 11.68
C GLY A 28 -3.58 -1.14 11.85
N SER A 29 -2.71 -0.18 11.52
CA SER A 29 -2.99 1.25 11.70
C SER A 29 -4.23 1.71 10.93
N VAL A 30 -4.42 1.26 9.70
CA VAL A 30 -5.55 1.70 8.87
C VAL A 30 -6.88 1.17 9.37
N ASP A 31 -6.95 -0.11 9.74
CA ASP A 31 -8.18 -0.72 10.24
C ASP A 31 -8.53 -0.14 11.64
N ASP A 32 -7.53 0.13 12.47
CA ASP A 32 -7.73 0.79 13.75
C ASP A 32 -8.19 2.24 13.62
N ILE A 33 -7.66 3.02 12.66
CA ILE A 33 -8.10 4.39 12.40
C ILE A 33 -9.58 4.45 12.03
N GLU A 34 -10.02 3.60 11.08
CA GLU A 34 -11.43 3.53 10.69
C GLU A 34 -12.31 3.13 11.89
N ARG A 35 -11.90 2.09 12.62
CA ARG A 35 -12.65 1.57 13.77
C ARG A 35 -12.77 2.60 14.90
N ILE A 36 -11.68 3.29 15.24
CA ILE A 36 -11.66 4.32 16.29
C ILE A 36 -12.56 5.48 15.88
N ALA A 37 -12.40 5.99 14.65
CA ALA A 37 -13.21 7.09 14.16
C ALA A 37 -14.71 6.75 14.12
N GLN A 38 -15.05 5.51 13.73
CA GLN A 38 -16.44 5.03 13.75
C GLN A 38 -17.00 4.99 15.17
N VAL A 39 -16.27 4.40 16.12
CA VAL A 39 -16.71 4.33 17.53
C VAL A 39 -16.88 5.72 18.13
N SER A 40 -15.95 6.65 17.88
CA SER A 40 -16.04 8.03 18.36
C SER A 40 -17.19 8.81 17.71
N TYR A 41 -17.50 8.55 16.44
CA TYR A 41 -18.67 9.15 15.79
C TYR A 41 -19.98 8.62 16.40
N ASP A 42 -20.08 7.30 16.60
CA ASP A 42 -21.26 6.66 17.16
C ASP A 42 -21.52 7.05 18.62
N SER A 43 -20.46 7.38 19.39
CA SER A 43 -20.58 7.93 20.75
C SER A 43 -20.85 9.43 20.79
N GLY A 44 -20.76 10.13 19.66
CA GLY A 44 -20.86 11.59 19.57
C GLY A 44 -19.62 12.34 20.06
N GLU A 45 -18.51 11.65 20.29
CA GLU A 45 -17.22 12.24 20.66
C GLU A 45 -16.47 12.82 19.45
N ALA A 46 -16.76 12.36 18.24
CA ALA A 46 -16.23 12.87 16.99
C ALA A 46 -17.35 13.32 16.03
N GLY A 47 -17.07 14.35 15.24
CA GLY A 47 -17.96 14.84 14.19
C GLY A 47 -17.89 13.99 12.91
N ILE A 48 -18.92 14.11 12.07
CA ILE A 48 -19.00 13.39 10.78
C ILE A 48 -17.79 13.67 9.86
N LEU A 49 -17.21 14.87 9.93
CA LEU A 49 -16.04 15.22 9.10
C LEU A 49 -14.78 14.46 9.54
N GLU A 50 -14.62 14.16 10.82
CA GLU A 50 -13.49 13.39 11.34
C GLU A 50 -13.60 11.92 10.91
N LEU A 51 -14.81 11.35 10.94
CA LEU A 51 -15.07 10.03 10.36
C LEU A 51 -14.75 9.99 8.86
N LEU A 52 -15.20 10.99 8.09
CA LEU A 52 -14.92 11.06 6.66
C LEU A 52 -13.43 11.22 6.36
N ASP A 53 -12.69 11.96 7.19
CA ASP A 53 -11.24 12.11 7.04
C ASP A 53 -10.49 10.80 7.32
N ALA A 54 -10.91 10.06 8.35
CA ALA A 54 -10.37 8.74 8.66
C ALA A 54 -10.59 7.75 7.50
N LEU A 55 -11.82 7.68 6.97
CA LEU A 55 -12.17 6.84 5.82
C LEU A 55 -11.43 7.26 4.54
N ARG A 56 -11.23 8.57 4.33
CA ARG A 56 -10.45 9.07 3.20
C ARG A 56 -8.99 8.65 3.32
N THR A 57 -8.41 8.80 4.51
CA THR A 57 -7.01 8.46 4.79
C THR A 57 -6.76 6.97 4.61
N SER A 58 -7.64 6.13 5.17
CA SER A 58 -7.56 4.68 5.02
C SER A 58 -7.69 4.22 3.58
N SER A 59 -8.69 4.73 2.86
CA SER A 59 -8.94 4.41 1.45
C SER A 59 -7.75 4.79 0.59
N SER A 60 -7.17 5.97 0.83
CA SER A 60 -5.96 6.42 0.12
C SER A 60 -4.77 5.51 0.38
N ALA A 61 -4.63 5.02 1.61
CA ALA A 61 -3.57 4.09 1.96
C ALA A 61 -3.75 2.71 1.30
N ARG A 62 -4.99 2.19 1.29
CA ARG A 62 -5.33 0.93 0.58
C ARG A 62 -5.06 1.05 -0.92
N VAL A 63 -5.45 2.16 -1.56
CA VAL A 63 -5.16 2.41 -2.98
C VAL A 63 -3.65 2.44 -3.24
N ARG A 64 -2.89 3.12 -2.38
CA ARG A 64 -1.43 3.16 -2.51
C ARG A 64 -0.78 1.78 -2.39
N GLN A 65 -1.27 0.93 -1.48
CA GLN A 65 -0.80 -0.45 -1.35
C GLN A 65 -1.03 -1.22 -2.66
N VAL A 66 -2.24 -1.15 -3.22
CA VAL A 66 -2.58 -1.81 -4.49
C VAL A 66 -1.69 -1.32 -5.64
N MET A 67 -1.40 -0.02 -5.70
CA MET A 67 -0.52 0.55 -6.73
C MET A 67 0.92 0.04 -6.62
N LEU A 68 1.44 -0.15 -5.40
CA LEU A 68 2.76 -0.73 -5.18
C LEU A 68 2.78 -2.21 -5.56
N ASP A 69 1.76 -2.97 -5.19
CA ASP A 69 1.63 -4.39 -5.57
C ASP A 69 1.53 -4.56 -7.10
N ARG A 70 0.80 -3.66 -7.77
CA ARG A 70 0.75 -3.60 -9.24
C ARG A 70 2.13 -3.34 -9.84
N ALA A 71 2.89 -2.38 -9.30
CA ALA A 71 4.24 -2.06 -9.80
C ALA A 71 5.23 -3.22 -9.62
N VAL A 72 5.09 -3.99 -8.54
CA VAL A 72 5.84 -5.25 -8.34
C VAL A 72 5.49 -6.23 -9.45
N ARG A 73 4.20 -6.46 -9.70
CA ARG A 73 3.75 -7.43 -10.71
C ARG A 73 4.19 -7.04 -12.12
N GLU A 74 4.11 -5.76 -12.47
CA GLU A 74 4.61 -5.25 -13.75
C GLU A 74 6.12 -5.53 -13.92
N ALA A 75 6.92 -5.32 -12.88
CA ALA A 75 8.35 -5.59 -12.95
C ALA A 75 8.68 -7.10 -13.03
N GLU A 76 7.90 -7.95 -12.38
CA GLU A 76 8.04 -9.41 -12.49
C GLU A 76 7.72 -9.91 -13.90
N ILE A 77 6.65 -9.39 -14.50
CA ILE A 77 6.25 -9.70 -15.87
C ILE A 77 7.36 -9.28 -16.83
N GLU A 78 7.90 -8.06 -16.68
CA GLU A 78 8.99 -7.58 -17.53
C GLU A 78 10.25 -8.44 -17.39
N LEU A 79 10.59 -8.87 -16.17
CA LEU A 79 11.69 -9.80 -15.94
C LEU A 79 11.46 -11.15 -16.63
N GLU A 80 10.24 -11.69 -16.56
CA GLU A 80 9.86 -12.95 -17.22
C GLU A 80 10.01 -12.85 -18.74
N PHE A 81 9.70 -11.71 -19.35
CA PHE A 81 9.87 -11.49 -20.79
C PHE A 81 11.33 -11.42 -21.25
N VAL A 82 12.25 -10.95 -20.40
CA VAL A 82 13.66 -10.73 -20.77
C VAL A 82 14.63 -11.82 -20.28
N SER A 83 14.18 -12.74 -19.41
CA SER A 83 14.98 -13.82 -18.82
C SER A 83 14.88 -15.13 -19.58
#